data_AF-X1QE35-F1
#
_entry.id   AF-X1QE35-F1
#
_cell.length_a   1.000
_cell.length_b   1.000
_cell.length_c   1.000
_cell.angle_alpha   90.00
_cell.angle_beta   90.00
_cell.angle_gamma   90.00
#
_symmetry.space_group_name_H-M   'P 1'
#
loop_
_entity.id
_entity.type
_entity.pdbx_description
1 polymer ?
#
loop_
_entity_poly.entity_id
_entity_poly.type
_entity_poly.pdbx_seq_one_letter_code
_entity_poly.pdbx_strand_id
1 'polypeptide(L)' 'LEGTLVTLKLIALSIPLGLILGILIAVGRVYGNKFISSFCTVYTLFFRGTPLLIQLFILYF' A
#
# COMPACT_ATOMS: atom_id res chain seq x y z
N LEU A 1 -21.99 18.38 1.89
CA LEU A 1 -21.97 17.02 2.51
C LEU A 1 -21.44 15.94 1.58
N GLU A 2 -21.57 16.10 0.25
CA GLU A 2 -21.21 15.05 -0.73
C GLU A 2 -19.73 14.66 -0.72
N GLY A 3 -18.81 15.64 -0.65
CA GLY A 3 -17.37 15.35 -0.56
C GLY A 3 -17.00 14.50 0.65
N THR A 4 -17.64 14.74 1.80
CA THR A 4 -17.45 13.96 3.02
C THR A 4 -17.86 12.49 2.83
N LEU A 5 -18.98 12.24 2.14
CA LEU A 5 -19.44 10.88 1.83
C LEU A 5 -18.49 10.15 0.87
N VAL A 6 -17.92 10.85 -0.12
CA VAL A 6 -16.94 10.26 -1.03
C VAL A 6 -15.66 9.88 -0.29
N THR A 7 -15.12 10.77 0.53
CA THR A 7 -13.92 10.48 1.34
C THR A 7 -14.15 9.31 2.30
N LEU A 8 -15.31 9.25 2.96
CA LEU A 8 -15.68 8.14 3.83
C LEU A 8 -15.72 6.80 3.08
N LYS A 9 -16.34 6.76 1.89
CA LYS A 9 -16.38 5.55 1.07
C LYS A 9 -15.00 5.10 0.63
N LEU A 10 -14.15 6.04 0.20
CA LEU A 10 -12.77 5.76 -0.19
C LEU A 10 -11.99 5.16 0.97
N ILE A 11 -12.01 5.82 2.14
CA ILE A 11 -11.32 5.34 3.34
C ILE A 11 -11.82 3.96 3.76
N ALA A 12 -13.15 3.76 3.78
CA ALA A 12 -13.77 2.51 4.19
C ALA A 12 -13.35 1.32 3.32
N LEU A 13 -13.04 1.52 2.04
CA LEU A 13 -12.55 0.48 1.14
C LEU A 13 -11.03 0.37 1.14
N SER A 14 -10.31 1.49 1.09
CA SER A 14 -8.85 1.52 0.96
C SER A 14 -8.13 1.04 2.22
N ILE A 15 -8.62 1.38 3.42
CA ILE A 15 -7.98 0.96 4.68
C ILE A 15 -7.93 -0.57 4.82
N PRO A 16 -9.05 -1.31 4.75
CA PRO A 16 -9.01 -2.77 4.94
C PRO A 16 -8.19 -3.46 3.85
N LEU A 17 -8.26 -3.01 2.60
CA LEU A 17 -7.41 -3.55 1.53
C LEU A 17 -5.93 -3.30 1.78
N GLY A 18 -5.56 -2.07 2.16
CA GLY A 18 -4.19 -1.71 2.52
C GLY A 18 -3.68 -2.50 3.73
N LEU A 19 -4.54 -2.77 4.70
CA LEU A 19 -4.22 -3.58 5.88
C LEU A 19 -3.93 -5.03 5.50
N ILE A 20 -4.80 -5.67 4.70
CA ILE A 20 -4.63 -7.05 4.25
C ILE A 20 -3.33 -7.19 3.46
N LEU A 21 -3.09 -6.31 2.50
CA LEU A 21 -1.84 -6.29 1.73
C LEU A 21 -0.62 -6.05 2.63
N GLY A 22 -0.72 -5.11 3.57
CA GLY A 22 0.35 -4.81 4.52
C GLY A 22 0.72 -6.02 5.38
N ILE A 23 -0.27 -6.78 5.86
CA ILE A 23 -0.06 -8.01 6.64
C ILE A 23 0.61 -9.07 5.77
N LEU A 24 0.11 -9.33 4.57
CA LEU A 24 0.70 -10.33 3.67
C LEU A 24 2.17 -10.04 3.36
N ILE A 25 2.50 -8.77 3.13
CA ILE A 25 3.86 -8.33 2.83
C ILE A 25 4.75 -8.41 4.09
N ALA A 26 4.22 -8.05 5.26
CA ALA A 26 4.95 -8.20 6.51
C ALA A 26 5.27 -9.67 6.80
N VAL A 27 4.31 -10.57 6.63
CA VAL A 27 4.49 -12.02 6.79
C VAL A 27 5.50 -12.55 5.78
N GLY A 28 5.38 -12.19 4.50
CA GLY A 28 6.33 -12.58 3.47
C GLY A 28 7.75 -12.08 3.72
N ARG A 29 7.90 -10.91 4.35
CA ARG A 29 9.21 -10.36 4.73
C ARG A 29 9.86 -11.12 5.89
N VAL A 30 9.08 -11.52 6.89
CA VAL A 30 9.58 -12.18 8.11
C VAL A 30 9.82 -13.68 7.89
N TYR A 31 8.89 -14.37 7.23
CA TYR A 31 8.90 -15.83 7.11
C TYR A 31 9.25 -16.32 5.70
N GLY A 32 9.33 -15.43 4.70
CA GLY A 32 9.67 -15.81 3.33
C GLY A 32 11.14 -16.13 3.14
N ASN A 33 11.44 -16.88 2.08
CA ASN A 33 12.82 -17.15 1.65
C ASN A 33 13.53 -15.84 1.24
N LYS A 34 14.86 -15.91 1.01
CA LYS A 34 15.67 -14.72 0.69
C LYS A 34 15.16 -13.94 -0.53
N PHE A 35 14.55 -14.62 -1.50
CA PHE A 35 13.94 -13.98 -2.67
C PHE A 35 12.63 -13.25 -2.33
N ILE A 36 11.70 -13.90 -1.63
CA ILE A 36 10.42 -13.33 -1.21
C ILE A 36 10.66 -12.15 -0.26
N SER A 37 11.54 -12.31 0.72
CA SER A 37 11.85 -11.26 1.68
C SER A 37 12.51 -10.05 1.01
N SER A 38 13.37 -10.27 0.01
CA SER A 38 13.95 -9.20 -0.81
C SER A 38 12.87 -8.48 -1.63
N PHE A 39 11.97 -9.22 -2.29
CA PHE A 39 10.87 -8.64 -3.06
C PHE A 39 9.93 -7.80 -2.18
N CYS A 40 9.51 -8.33 -1.02
CA CYS A 40 8.73 -7.59 -0.04
C CYS A 40 9.47 -6.34 0.45
N THR A 41 10.78 -6.43 0.66
CA THR A 41 11.60 -5.28 1.07
C THR A 41 11.61 -4.20 -0.01
N VAL A 42 11.85 -4.55 -1.28
CA VAL A 42 11.82 -3.62 -2.41
C VAL A 42 10.44 -2.97 -2.55
N TYR A 43 9.36 -3.75 -2.46
CA TYR A 43 8.01 -3.21 -2.46
C TYR A 43 7.81 -2.20 -1.33
N THR A 44 8.13 -2.56 -0.08
CA THR A 44 7.94 -1.63 1.04
C THR A 44 8.80 -0.38 0.93
N LEU A 45 10.00 -0.50 0.36
CA LEU A 45 10.90 0.63 0.12
C LEU A 45 10.33 1.57 -0.95
N PHE A 46 9.75 1.04 -2.03
CA PHE A 46 9.10 1.86 -3.05
C PHE A 46 7.91 2.60 -2.45
N PHE A 47 6.98 1.88 -1.81
CA PHE A 47 5.73 2.49 -1.31
C PHE A 47 5.93 3.46 -0.14
N ARG A 48 6.94 3.23 0.72
CA ARG A 48 7.25 4.12 1.86
C ARG A 48 8.31 5.17 1.54
N GLY A 49 9.15 4.93 0.53
CA GLY A 49 10.24 5.83 0.12
C GLY A 49 9.82 6.85 -0.93
N THR A 50 8.77 6.58 -1.72
CA THR A 50 8.21 7.56 -2.66
C THR A 50 7.04 8.32 -2.03
N PRO A 51 6.96 9.65 -2.21
CA PRO A 51 5.79 10.42 -1.81
C PRO A 51 4.49 9.89 -2.46
N LEU A 52 3.41 9.79 -1.67
CA LEU A 52 2.08 9.38 -2.15
C LEU A 52 1.61 10.24 -3.33
N LEU A 53 1.93 11.54 -3.31
CA LEU A 53 1.59 12.46 -4.39
C LEU A 53 2.21 11.99 -5.72
N ILE A 54 3.48 11.55 -5.72
CA ILE A 54 4.15 11.06 -6.93
C ILE A 54 3.46 9.79 -7.44
N GLN A 55 3.09 8.87 -6.54
CA GLN A 55 2.37 7.66 -6.92
C GLN A 55 1.03 7.98 -7.58
N LEU A 56 0.28 8.93 -7.00
CA LEU A 56 -0.95 9.42 -7.61
C LEU A 56 -0.69 10.06 -8.98
N PHE A 57 0.37 10.85 -9.11
CA PHE A 57 0.71 11.46 -10.39
C PHE A 57 0.99 10.40 -11.46
N ILE A 58 1.79 9.37 -11.16
CA ILE A 58 2.12 8.30 -12.11
C ILE A 58 0.90 7.45 -12.48
N LEU A 59 -0.03 7.24 -11.55
CA LEU A 59 -1.24 6.44 -11.80
C LEU A 59 -2.35 7.22 -12.52
N TYR A 60 -2.36 8.55 -12.36
CA TYR A 60 -3.43 9.40 -12.86
C TYR A 60 -3.07 10.13 -14.17
N PHE A 61 -1.82 10.57 -14.33
CA PHE A 61 -1.31 11.26 -15.53
C PHE A 61 -0.49 10.29 -16.38
#